data_AF-G8QWT1-F1
#
_entry.id   AF-G8QWT1-F1
#
_cell.length_a   1.000
_cell.length_b   1.000
_cell.length_c   1.000
_cell.angle_alpha   90.00
_cell.angle_beta   90.00
_cell.angle_gamma   90.00
#
_symmetry.space_group_name_H-M   'P 1'
#
loop_
_entity.id
_entity.type
_entity.pdbx_description
1 polymer ?
#
loop_
_entity_poly.entity_id
_entity_poly.type
_entity_poly.pdbx_seq_one_letter_code
_entity_poly.pdbx_strand_id
1 'polypeptide(L)'
;MTMLRRLYKAIGEFFSGIHIAAMYKATAQIEYEIREMENSFTLMLFGNFIGLPSPPMPLALDLLPVMADDLDRMLLRSSQTGNGLSELASIMGEP
;
A
#
# COMPACT_ATOMS: atom_id res chain seq x y z
N MET A 1 35.74 -8.77 34.99
CA MET A 1 34.43 -8.14 35.32
C MET A 1 33.88 -7.21 34.23
N THR A 2 34.70 -6.61 33.35
CA THR A 2 34.23 -5.72 32.25
C THR A 2 33.61 -6.46 31.05
N MET A 3 34.15 -7.63 30.68
CA MET A 3 33.64 -8.45 29.56
C MET A 3 32.23 -8.99 29.81
N LEU A 4 31.94 -9.45 31.04
CA LEU A 4 30.64 -10.03 31.37
C LEU A 4 29.50 -9.00 31.34
N ARG A 5 29.77 -7.76 31.75
CA ARG A 5 28.81 -6.64 31.64
C ARG A 5 28.52 -6.28 30.18
N ARG A 6 29.53 -6.31 29.31
CA ARG A 6 29.35 -6.06 27.87
C ARG A 6 28.51 -7.14 27.21
N LEU A 7 28.73 -8.41 27.58
CA LEU A 7 27.95 -9.53 27.06
C LEU A 7 26.47 -9.45 27.47
N TYR A 8 26.19 -9.16 28.74
CA TYR A 8 24.80 -8.97 29.20
C TYR A 8 24.11 -7.79 28.52
N LYS A 9 24.83 -6.68 28.29
CA LYS A 9 24.28 -5.52 27.59
C LYS A 9 23.97 -5.83 26.12
N ALA A 10 24.87 -6.54 25.44
CA ALA A 10 24.67 -6.95 24.05
C ALA A 10 23.48 -7.90 23.87
N ILE A 11 23.29 -8.85 24.80
CA ILE A 11 22.12 -9.73 24.81
C ILE A 11 20.84 -8.90 25.02
N GLY A 12 20.84 -7.96 25.97
CA GLY A 12 19.70 -7.07 26.20
C GLY A 12 19.33 -6.22 24.98
N GLU A 13 20.33 -5.65 24.31
CA GLU A 13 20.14 -4.87 23.08
C GLU A 13 19.60 -5.75 21.94
N PHE A 14 20.09 -6.99 21.81
CA PHE A 14 19.61 -7.93 20.81
C PHE A 14 18.15 -8.33 21.01
N PHE A 15 17.75 -8.66 22.26
CA PHE A 15 16.35 -8.97 22.58
C PHE A 15 15.42 -7.77 22.34
N SER A 16 15.88 -6.55 22.64
CA SER A 16 15.15 -5.33 22.32
C SER A 16 14.95 -5.16 20.81
N GLY A 17 16.02 -5.39 20.02
CA GLY A 17 15.94 -5.34 18.56
C GLY A 17 14.95 -6.37 17.97
N ILE A 18 14.94 -7.60 18.50
CA ILE A 18 13.96 -8.62 18.10
C ILE A 18 12.54 -8.19 18.45
N HIS A 19 12.30 -7.64 19.64
CA HIS A 19 10.97 -7.21 20.05
C HIS A 19 10.43 -6.09 19.15
N ILE A 20 11.27 -5.09 18.85
CA ILE A 20 10.93 -3.99 17.94
C ILE A 20 10.63 -4.53 16.53
N ALA A 21 11.46 -5.45 16.01
CA ALA A 21 11.25 -6.05 14.71
C ALA A 21 9.96 -6.87 14.63
N ALA A 22 9.63 -7.61 15.70
CA ALA A 22 8.39 -8.39 15.78
C ALA A 22 7.15 -7.48 15.77
N MET A 23 7.17 -6.40 16.55
CA MET A 23 6.08 -5.41 16.57
C MET A 23 5.95 -4.71 15.22
N TYR A 24 7.06 -4.29 14.62
CA TYR A 24 7.07 -3.66 13.30
C TYR A 24 6.46 -4.59 12.24
N LYS A 25 6.86 -5.88 12.24
CA LYS A 25 6.31 -6.87 11.31
C LYS A 25 4.81 -7.06 11.48
N ALA A 26 4.32 -7.11 12.73
CA ALA A 26 2.89 -7.25 13.00
C ALA A 26 2.09 -6.04 12.51
N THR A 27 2.56 -4.82 12.76
CA THR A 27 1.93 -3.59 12.25
C THR A 27 1.96 -3.53 10.73
N ALA A 28 3.11 -3.79 10.11
CA ALA A 28 3.27 -3.78 8.67
C ALA A 28 2.36 -4.81 7.97
N GLN A 29 2.13 -5.96 8.60
CA GLN A 29 1.20 -6.97 8.09
C GLN A 29 -0.25 -6.46 8.09
N ILE A 30 -0.68 -5.82 9.17
CA ILE A 30 -2.04 -5.24 9.27
C ILE A 30 -2.21 -4.10 8.24
N GLU A 31 -1.21 -3.24 8.09
CA GLU A 31 -1.21 -2.17 7.08
C GLU A 31 -1.31 -2.74 5.65
N TYR A 32 -0.65 -3.88 5.39
CA TYR A 32 -0.77 -4.57 4.12
C TYR A 32 -2.17 -5.13 3.89
N GLU A 33 -2.76 -5.78 4.90
CA GLU A 33 -4.11 -6.33 4.82
C GLU A 33 -5.18 -5.25 4.59
N ILE A 34 -5.07 -4.11 5.27
CA ILE A 34 -5.95 -2.95 5.05
C ILE A 34 -5.86 -2.48 3.60
N ARG A 35 -4.64 -2.36 3.06
CA ARG A 35 -4.44 -1.95 1.66
C ARG A 35 -5.04 -2.95 0.67
N GLU A 36 -4.91 -4.24 0.92
CA GLU A 36 -5.55 -5.28 0.07
C GLU A 36 -7.09 -5.20 0.13
N MET A 37 -7.64 -4.86 1.29
CA MET A 37 -9.08 -4.62 1.43
C MET A 37 -9.53 -3.37 0.66
N GLU A 38 -8.78 -2.26 0.72
CA GLU A 38 -9.04 -1.04 -0.05
C GLU A 38 -8.98 -1.31 -1.57
N ASN A 39 -8.00 -2.09 -2.03
CA ASN A 39 -7.89 -2.54 -3.42
C ASN A 39 -9.10 -3.38 -3.84
N SER A 40 -9.53 -4.33 -2.99
CA SER A 40 -10.69 -5.18 -3.26
C SER A 40 -11.99 -4.37 -3.28
N PHE A 41 -12.11 -3.37 -2.39
CA PHE A 41 -13.24 -2.44 -2.35
C PHE A 41 -13.33 -1.58 -3.62
N THR A 42 -12.18 -1.12 -4.12
CA THR A 42 -12.06 -0.43 -5.42
C THR A 42 -12.61 -1.29 -6.55
N LEU A 43 -12.20 -2.56 -6.61
CA LEU A 43 -12.69 -3.52 -7.61
C LEU A 43 -14.17 -3.81 -7.44
N MET A 44 -14.70 -3.82 -6.22
CA MET A 44 -16.13 -3.98 -5.98
C MET A 44 -16.92 -2.78 -6.52
N LEU A 45 -16.47 -1.56 -6.25
CA LEU A 45 -17.19 -0.34 -6.67
C LEU A 45 -17.06 -0.04 -8.16
N PHE A 46 -15.88 -0.23 -8.73
CA PHE A 46 -15.58 0.08 -10.13
C PHE A 46 -15.54 -1.15 -11.04
N GLY A 47 -15.83 -2.34 -10.49
CA GLY A 47 -15.77 -3.62 -11.18
C GLY A 47 -16.60 -3.68 -12.46
N ASN A 48 -17.73 -2.98 -12.49
CA ASN A 48 -18.60 -2.92 -13.68
C ASN A 48 -17.88 -2.38 -14.91
N PHE A 49 -16.87 -1.50 -14.74
CA PHE A 49 -16.07 -0.98 -15.87
C PHE A 49 -15.11 -2.01 -16.47
N ILE A 50 -14.84 -3.10 -15.76
CA ILE A 50 -13.95 -4.20 -16.19
C ILE A 50 -14.68 -5.55 -16.28
N GLY A 51 -16.02 -5.54 -16.25
CA GLY A 51 -16.85 -6.75 -16.37
C GLY A 51 -16.95 -7.59 -15.09
N LEU A 52 -16.58 -7.04 -13.93
CA LEU A 52 -16.81 -7.65 -12.62
C LEU A 52 -18.16 -7.19 -12.03
N PRO A 53 -18.82 -8.02 -11.21
CA PRO A 53 -20.06 -7.63 -10.54
C PRO A 53 -19.80 -6.48 -9.57
N SER A 54 -20.60 -5.42 -9.67
CA SER A 54 -20.60 -4.29 -8.74
C SER A 54 -21.91 -4.22 -7.96
N PRO A 55 -21.92 -3.59 -6.77
CA PRO A 55 -23.16 -3.30 -6.06
C PRO A 55 -24.06 -2.38 -6.90
N PRO A 56 -25.38 -2.33 -6.61
CA PRO A 56 -26.30 -1.41 -7.27
C PRO A 56 -25.83 0.05 -7.16
N MET A 57 -25.99 0.83 -8.24
CA MET A 57 -25.49 2.20 -8.32
C MET A 57 -25.83 3.11 -7.13
N PRO A 58 -27.04 3.10 -6.56
CA PRO A 58 -27.34 3.92 -5.37
C PRO A 58 -26.40 3.60 -4.20
N LEU A 59 -26.17 2.31 -3.94
CA LEU A 59 -25.28 1.86 -2.87
C LEU A 59 -23.82 2.19 -3.18
N ALA A 60 -23.41 2.07 -4.45
CA ALA A 60 -22.06 2.44 -4.85
C ALA A 60 -21.79 3.93 -4.61
N LEU A 61 -22.75 4.81 -4.94
CA LEU A 61 -22.64 6.25 -4.70
C LEU A 61 -22.58 6.60 -3.21
N ASP A 62 -23.36 5.91 -2.36
CA ASP A 62 -23.32 6.09 -0.91
C ASP A 62 -21.96 5.69 -0.30
N LEU A 63 -21.27 4.73 -0.93
CA LEU A 63 -19.97 4.22 -0.51
C LEU A 63 -18.77 4.98 -1.09
N LEU A 64 -18.96 5.77 -2.15
CA LEU A 64 -17.90 6.56 -2.78
C LEU A 64 -17.11 7.47 -1.81
N PRO A 65 -17.72 8.16 -0.83
CA PRO A 65 -16.99 9.02 0.09
C PRO A 65 -15.93 8.28 0.93
N VAL A 66 -16.12 6.98 1.17
CA VAL A 66 -15.14 6.14 1.88
C VAL A 66 -13.84 5.98 1.07
N MET A 67 -13.92 6.11 -0.26
CA MET A 67 -12.78 6.03 -1.17
C MET A 67 -12.17 7.39 -1.54
N ALA A 68 -12.62 8.51 -0.97
CA ALA A 68 -12.25 9.83 -1.45
C ALA A 68 -10.72 10.04 -1.56
N ASP A 69 -9.99 9.69 -0.50
CA ASP A 69 -8.53 9.82 -0.46
C ASP A 69 -7.83 8.93 -1.49
N ASP A 70 -8.33 7.72 -1.71
CA ASP A 70 -7.74 6.79 -2.68
C ASP A 70 -8.07 7.19 -4.12
N LEU A 71 -9.27 7.70 -4.37
CA LEU A 71 -9.63 8.30 -5.66
C LEU A 71 -8.73 9.48 -5.99
N ASP A 72 -8.47 10.36 -5.02
CA ASP A 72 -7.54 11.48 -5.20
C ASP A 72 -6.13 10.99 -5.54
N ARG A 73 -5.64 9.94 -4.85
CA ARG A 73 -4.34 9.31 -5.18
C ARG A 73 -4.34 8.69 -6.57
N MET A 74 -5.42 8.01 -6.97
CA MET A 74 -5.57 7.41 -8.29
C MET A 74 -5.59 8.48 -9.39
N LEU A 75 -6.32 9.58 -9.19
CA LEU A 75 -6.38 10.71 -10.11
C LEU A 75 -5.04 11.43 -10.20
N LEU A 76 -4.36 11.63 -9.08
CA LEU A 76 -3.02 12.21 -9.04
C LEU A 76 -2.04 11.35 -9.86
N ARG A 77 -2.03 10.03 -9.64
CA ARG A 77 -1.21 9.10 -10.44
C ARG A 77 -1.59 9.15 -11.91
N SER A 78 -2.88 9.16 -12.25
CA SER A 78 -3.35 9.28 -13.62
C SER A 78 -2.86 10.57 -14.28
N SER A 79 -2.88 11.70 -13.57
CA SER A 79 -2.39 12.98 -14.10
C SER A 79 -0.89 12.98 -14.35
N GLN A 80 -0.11 12.23 -13.56
CA GLN A 80 1.33 12.04 -13.73
C GLN A 80 1.67 11.01 -14.82
N THR A 81 0.73 10.13 -15.16
CA THR A 81 0.90 9.07 -16.17
C THR A 81 0.90 9.60 -17.61
N GLY A 82 0.67 10.90 -17.83
CA GLY A 82 0.97 11.56 -19.11
C GLY A 82 2.42 11.37 -19.58
N ASN A 83 3.33 11.01 -18.66
CA ASN A 83 4.71 10.66 -18.95
C ASN A 83 4.91 9.22 -19.43
N GLY A 84 3.93 8.31 -19.27
CA GLY A 84 4.10 6.89 -19.63
C GLY A 84 4.25 6.66 -21.14
N LEU A 85 3.48 7.39 -21.96
CA LEU A 85 3.71 7.42 -23.41
C LEU A 85 5.02 8.14 -23.76
N SER A 86 5.41 9.16 -23.00
CA SER A 86 6.71 9.84 -23.19
C SER A 86 7.89 8.94 -22.87
N GLU A 87 7.76 8.06 -21.86
CA GLU A 87 8.78 7.11 -21.43
C GLU A 87 8.89 5.95 -22.43
N LEU A 88 7.76 5.43 -22.92
CA LEU A 88 7.73 4.46 -24.02
C LEU A 88 8.23 5.05 -25.34
N ALA A 89 7.89 6.30 -25.65
CA ALA A 89 8.40 7.02 -26.82
C ALA A 89 9.89 7.32 -26.69
N SER A 90 10.41 7.60 -25.49
CA SER A 90 11.86 7.67 -25.23
C SER A 90 12.55 6.33 -25.47
N ILE A 91 11.94 5.22 -25.05
CA ILE A 91 12.50 3.86 -25.26
C ILE A 91 12.47 3.44 -26.74
N MET A 92 11.49 3.91 -27.52
CA MET A 92 11.36 3.57 -28.94
C MET A 92 11.94 4.61 -29.91
N GLY A 93 12.25 5.82 -29.44
CA GLY A 93 12.55 6.99 -30.26
C GLY A 93 14.03 7.40 -30.31
N GLU A 94 14.93 6.74 -29.58
CA GLU A 94 16.37 6.91 -29.79
C GLU A 94 16.90 5.88 -30.80
N PRO A 95 17.86 6.25 -31.69
CA PRO A 95 18.66 5.27 -32.43
C PRO A 95 19.53 4.40 -31.51
#